data_AF-A2GJB9-F1
#
_entry.id   AF-A2GJB9-F1
#
_cell.length_a   1.000
_cell.length_b   1.000
_cell.length_c   1.000
_cell.angle_alpha   90.00
_cell.angle_beta   90.00
_cell.angle_gamma   90.00
#
_symmetry.space_group_name_H-M   'P 1'
#
loop_
_entity.id
_entity.type
_entity.pdbx_description
1 polymer ?
#
loop_
_entity_poly.entity_id
_entity_poly.type
_entity_poly.pdbx_seq_one_letter_code
_entity_poly.pdbx_strand_id
1 'polypeptide(L)'
;MDSSFGDPSLSSTQLRQKAFQVIKQSDRPMASCEIEKWIRNNDYDLWSRVSSKCKDYVCVILSQTRGKTISKFKALKPIPGIDKRSTFYGIYGRNYPSDSWMPTNDGARVKSRKHDDDAYDDEILYSNSKEEASQYSDESNEPITKISVIPIHESPKPVEKKDRVLLTPLPPFRLLCGLNPLFPSFITGNPMIFNMELNPIQLLLNSQ
;
A
#
# COMPACT_ATOMS: atom_id res chain seq x y z
N MET A 1 13.28 -17.51 -18.93
CA MET A 1 12.98 -16.10 -18.62
C MET A 1 11.50 -16.04 -18.25
N ASP A 2 11.22 -15.81 -16.97
CA ASP A 2 9.87 -16.00 -16.42
C ASP A 2 8.99 -14.80 -16.75
N SER A 3 8.16 -14.91 -17.77
CA SER A 3 7.15 -13.91 -18.16
C SER A 3 5.99 -13.80 -17.16
N SER A 4 6.24 -14.00 -15.86
CA SER A 4 5.20 -14.09 -14.83
C SER A 4 4.57 -12.74 -14.45
N PHE A 5 5.12 -11.60 -14.90
CA PHE A 5 4.66 -10.28 -14.49
C PHE A 5 3.90 -9.48 -15.56
N GLY A 6 3.96 -9.90 -16.83
CA GLY A 6 3.32 -9.22 -17.97
C GLY A 6 4.27 -8.36 -18.81
N ASP A 7 3.71 -7.41 -19.55
CA ASP A 7 4.44 -6.51 -20.45
C ASP A 7 5.38 -5.56 -19.67
N PRO A 8 6.71 -5.59 -19.91
CA PRO A 8 7.68 -4.76 -19.21
C PRO A 8 7.60 -3.27 -19.54
N SER A 9 6.83 -2.85 -20.55
CA SER A 9 6.62 -1.43 -20.86
C SER A 9 5.71 -0.73 -19.82
N LEU A 10 4.84 -1.50 -19.16
CA LEU A 10 3.85 -0.99 -18.23
C LEU A 10 4.48 -0.69 -16.86
N SER A 11 4.17 0.50 -16.33
CA SER A 11 4.64 0.90 -14.99
C SER A 11 4.18 -0.07 -13.89
N SER A 12 3.01 -0.68 -14.04
CA SER A 12 2.50 -1.69 -13.11
C SER A 12 3.34 -2.98 -13.12
N THR A 13 3.78 -3.44 -14.28
CA THR A 13 4.65 -4.61 -14.42
C THR A 13 6.03 -4.32 -13.83
N GLN A 14 6.63 -3.19 -14.19
CA GLN A 14 7.92 -2.75 -13.68
C GLN A 14 7.88 -2.62 -12.15
N LEU A 15 6.81 -2.03 -11.61
CA LEU A 15 6.57 -1.93 -10.17
C LEU A 15 6.56 -3.30 -9.49
N ARG A 16 5.83 -4.29 -10.03
CA ARG A 16 5.81 -5.65 -9.47
C ARG A 16 7.18 -6.31 -9.49
N GLN A 17 7.93 -6.16 -10.59
CA GLN A 17 9.27 -6.72 -10.73
C GLN A 17 10.23 -6.11 -9.70
N LYS A 18 10.25 -4.78 -9.55
CA LYS A 18 11.08 -4.07 -8.58
C LYS A 18 10.67 -4.41 -7.14
N ALA A 19 9.38 -4.45 -6.85
CA ALA A 19 8.85 -4.87 -5.56
C ALA A 19 9.28 -6.31 -5.21
N PHE A 20 9.17 -7.24 -6.16
CA PHE A 20 9.62 -8.61 -5.96
C PHE A 20 11.12 -8.69 -5.65
N GLN A 21 11.95 -7.94 -6.38
CA GLN A 21 13.39 -7.89 -6.16
C GLN A 21 13.75 -7.36 -4.77
N VAL A 22 13.17 -6.22 -4.35
CA VAL A 22 13.48 -5.63 -3.04
C VAL A 22 12.98 -6.51 -1.89
N ILE A 23 11.78 -7.08 -2.00
CA ILE A 23 11.26 -8.01 -0.99
C ILE A 23 12.18 -9.23 -0.88
N LYS A 24 12.62 -9.78 -2.02
CA LYS A 24 13.53 -10.92 -2.06
C LYS A 24 14.86 -10.62 -1.35
N GLN A 25 15.39 -9.41 -1.50
CA GLN A 25 16.64 -8.95 -0.86
C GLN A 25 16.48 -8.65 0.64
N SER A 26 15.30 -8.22 1.07
CA SER A 26 15.05 -7.79 2.46
C SER A 26 14.88 -8.95 3.45
N ASP A 27 14.75 -10.19 2.96
CA ASP A 27 14.47 -11.41 3.75
C ASP A 27 13.23 -11.36 4.66
N ARG A 28 12.38 -10.34 4.52
CA ARG A 28 11.12 -10.19 5.23
C ARG A 28 10.02 -9.60 4.35
N PRO A 29 8.74 -9.70 4.73
CA PRO A 29 7.71 -8.88 4.15
C PRO A 29 7.99 -7.38 4.38
N MET A 30 7.74 -6.57 3.35
CA MET A 30 7.95 -5.12 3.38
C MET A 30 6.61 -4.37 3.32
N ALA A 31 6.51 -3.26 4.03
CA ALA A 31 5.34 -2.39 3.91
C ALA A 31 5.34 -1.65 2.56
N SER A 32 4.17 -1.27 2.06
CA SER A 32 4.04 -0.49 0.82
C SER A 32 4.88 0.80 0.84
N CYS A 33 4.89 1.52 1.96
CA CYS A 33 5.67 2.75 2.11
C CYS A 33 7.19 2.53 2.01
N GLU A 34 7.68 1.36 2.45
CA GLU A 34 9.09 0.99 2.32
C GLU A 34 9.44 0.72 0.86
N ILE A 35 8.56 0.00 0.14
CA ILE A 35 8.73 -0.29 -1.29
C ILE A 35 8.69 1.02 -2.10
N GLU A 36 7.75 1.91 -1.81
CA GLU A 36 7.67 3.24 -2.43
C GLU A 36 8.94 4.05 -2.22
N LYS A 37 9.44 4.11 -0.98
CA LYS A 37 10.69 4.81 -0.65
C LYS A 37 11.87 4.21 -1.40
N TRP A 38 11.94 2.88 -1.51
CA TRP A 38 13.00 2.22 -2.26
C TRP A 38 12.93 2.58 -3.75
N ILE A 39 11.76 2.53 -4.37
CA ILE A 39 11.60 2.86 -5.81
C ILE A 39 11.97 4.33 -6.05
N ARG A 40 11.50 5.25 -5.20
CA ARG A 40 11.85 6.67 -5.28
C ARG A 40 13.36 6.91 -5.28
N ASN A 41 14.11 6.12 -4.51
CA ASN A 41 15.55 6.28 -4.36
C ASN A 41 16.37 5.56 -5.44
N ASN A 42 15.82 4.55 -6.12
CA ASN A 42 16.58 3.71 -7.06
C ASN A 42 16.12 3.86 -8.53
N ASP A 43 14.88 4.29 -8.76
CA ASP A 43 14.28 4.40 -10.09
C ASP A 43 13.27 5.56 -10.10
N TYR A 44 13.82 6.78 -10.20
CA TYR A 44 13.03 8.01 -10.13
C TYR A 44 12.04 8.13 -11.29
N ASP A 45 12.38 7.64 -12.48
CA ASP A 45 11.52 7.69 -13.67
C ASP A 45 10.30 6.77 -13.51
N LEU A 46 10.50 5.57 -12.95
CA LEU A 46 9.37 4.72 -12.55
C LEU A 46 8.56 5.38 -11.44
N TRP A 47 9.21 5.93 -10.41
CA TRP A 47 8.53 6.60 -9.31
C TRP A 47 7.66 7.77 -9.79
N SER A 48 8.16 8.60 -10.69
CA SER A 48 7.43 9.72 -11.29
C SER A 48 6.15 9.24 -11.98
N ARG A 49 6.25 8.19 -12.81
CA ARG A 49 5.11 7.59 -13.50
C ARG A 49 4.13 6.88 -12.56
N VAL A 50 4.60 6.32 -11.44
CA VAL A 50 3.77 5.64 -10.44
C VAL A 50 3.03 6.65 -9.57
N SER A 51 3.74 7.65 -9.05
CA SER A 51 3.20 8.67 -8.14
C SER A 51 2.19 9.59 -8.83
N SER A 52 2.28 9.77 -10.15
CA SER A 52 1.29 10.53 -10.93
C SER A 52 -0.07 9.82 -11.11
N LYS A 53 -0.17 8.50 -10.84
CA LYS A 53 -1.42 7.74 -11.01
C LYS A 53 -2.38 7.96 -9.85
N CYS A 54 -1.97 7.58 -8.66
CA CYS A 54 -2.69 7.83 -7.41
C CYS A 54 -1.78 7.57 -6.21
N LYS A 55 -2.16 8.11 -5.05
CA LYS A 55 -1.38 7.98 -3.80
C LYS A 55 -1.17 6.53 -3.39
N ASP A 56 -2.19 5.68 -3.58
CA ASP A 56 -2.17 4.28 -3.15
C ASP A 56 -1.82 3.31 -4.28
N TYR A 57 -1.24 3.80 -5.39
CA TYR A 57 -1.00 2.98 -6.59
C TYR A 57 -0.17 1.73 -6.28
N VAL A 58 0.85 1.84 -5.43
CA VAL A 58 1.67 0.69 -5.03
C VAL A 58 0.84 -0.36 -4.30
N CYS A 59 0.06 0.05 -3.31
CA CYS A 59 -0.87 -0.84 -2.60
C CYS A 59 -1.84 -1.52 -3.56
N VAL A 60 -2.42 -0.78 -4.51
CA VAL A 60 -3.37 -1.29 -5.50
C VAL A 60 -2.71 -2.36 -6.38
N ILE A 61 -1.57 -2.05 -7.01
CA ILE A 61 -0.91 -2.97 -7.94
C ILE A 61 -0.42 -4.24 -7.25
N LEU A 62 0.17 -4.12 -6.06
CA LEU A 62 0.63 -5.28 -5.30
C LEU A 62 -0.54 -6.16 -4.82
N SER A 63 -1.65 -5.54 -4.42
CA SER A 63 -2.85 -6.27 -4.01
C SER A 63 -3.57 -6.96 -5.18
N GLN A 64 -3.46 -6.41 -6.39
CA GLN A 64 -4.03 -6.99 -7.61
C GLN A 64 -3.05 -7.91 -8.35
N THR A 65 -1.84 -8.14 -7.80
CA THR A 65 -0.87 -9.01 -8.45
C THR A 65 -1.43 -10.42 -8.50
N ARG A 66 -1.77 -10.85 -9.72
CA ARG A 66 -2.27 -12.19 -9.98
C ARG A 66 -1.12 -13.18 -9.87
N GLY A 67 -1.46 -14.40 -9.47
CA GLY A 67 -0.51 -15.49 -9.34
C GLY A 67 0.15 -15.56 -7.97
N LYS A 68 0.91 -16.64 -7.80
CA LYS A 68 1.59 -17.04 -6.56
C LYS A 68 2.98 -16.41 -6.47
N THR A 69 3.08 -15.09 -6.65
CA THR A 69 4.37 -14.36 -6.64
C THR A 69 4.56 -13.48 -5.41
N ILE A 70 3.63 -12.56 -5.17
CA ILE A 70 3.59 -11.67 -4.01
C ILE A 70 2.31 -11.94 -3.24
N SER A 71 2.39 -11.93 -1.91
CA SER A 71 1.24 -12.15 -1.03
C SER A 71 1.24 -11.18 0.13
N LYS A 72 0.05 -10.95 0.67
CA LYS A 72 -0.13 -10.06 1.82
C LYS A 72 0.21 -10.77 3.11
N PHE A 73 0.86 -10.04 3.99
CA PHE A 73 1.21 -10.47 5.34
C PHE A 73 0.75 -9.42 6.34
N LYS A 74 0.50 -9.89 7.56
CA LYS A 74 0.28 -9.05 8.72
C LYS A 74 1.47 -9.23 9.67
N ALA A 75 2.02 -8.13 10.15
CA ALA A 75 3.02 -8.16 11.21
C ALA A 75 2.33 -8.51 12.55
N LEU A 76 2.87 -9.49 13.27
CA LEU A 76 2.39 -9.86 14.60
C LEU A 76 3.01 -8.99 15.70
N LYS A 77 4.19 -8.43 15.42
CA LYS A 77 4.91 -7.50 16.29
C LYS A 77 4.91 -6.10 15.65
N PRO A 78 4.77 -5.01 16.43
CA PRO A 78 4.90 -3.66 15.91
C PRO A 78 6.27 -3.45 15.27
N ILE A 79 6.31 -2.78 14.11
CA ILE A 79 7.56 -2.42 13.44
C ILE A 79 7.81 -0.93 13.65
N PRO A 80 8.97 -0.53 14.21
CA PRO A 80 9.29 0.88 14.46
C PRO A 80 9.14 1.72 13.20
N GLY A 81 8.42 2.84 13.32
CA GLY A 81 8.22 3.80 12.21
C GLY A 81 7.22 3.37 11.14
N ILE A 82 6.52 2.23 11.30
CA ILE A 82 5.47 1.77 10.38
C ILE A 82 4.13 1.73 11.11
N ASP A 83 3.06 2.18 10.44
CA ASP A 83 1.71 2.14 11.01
C ASP A 83 1.26 0.68 11.21
N LYS A 84 0.63 0.38 12.35
CA LYS A 84 0.04 -0.94 12.66
C LYS A 84 -1.01 -1.40 11.63
N ARG A 85 -1.58 -0.47 10.86
CA ARG A 85 -2.57 -0.70 9.79
C ARG A 85 -1.91 -0.93 8.43
N SER A 86 -0.58 -0.75 8.31
CA SER A 86 0.12 -0.98 7.05
C SER A 86 -0.02 -2.41 6.58
N THR A 87 -0.23 -2.57 5.27
CA THR A 87 -0.21 -3.88 4.62
C THR A 87 1.22 -4.22 4.25
N PHE A 88 1.64 -5.45 4.57
CA PHE A 88 2.95 -5.96 4.23
C PHE A 88 2.84 -6.92 3.05
N TYR A 89 3.86 -6.91 2.20
CA TYR A 89 3.94 -7.73 1.00
C TYR A 89 5.20 -8.60 1.07
N GLY A 90 5.05 -9.90 0.90
CA GLY A 90 6.11 -10.90 0.93
C GLY A 90 6.06 -11.80 -0.30
N ILE A 91 7.18 -12.47 -0.61
CA ILE A 91 7.21 -13.53 -1.62
C ILE A 91 6.27 -14.68 -1.21
N TYR A 92 5.38 -15.09 -2.12
CA TYR A 92 4.49 -16.23 -1.90
C TYR A 92 5.29 -17.53 -1.77
N GLY A 93 4.85 -18.41 -0.87
CA GLY A 93 5.49 -19.72 -0.63
C GLY A 93 6.82 -19.64 0.13
N ARG A 94 7.35 -18.45 0.39
CA ARG A 94 8.51 -18.27 1.27
C ARG A 94 8.09 -18.44 2.73
N ASN A 95 8.88 -19.21 3.48
CA ASN A 95 8.63 -19.42 4.91
C ASN A 95 9.22 -18.25 5.70
N TYR A 96 8.36 -17.35 6.19
CA TYR A 96 8.75 -16.29 7.12
C TYR A 96 8.50 -16.75 8.56
N PRO A 97 9.22 -16.20 9.55
CA PRO A 97 9.00 -16.56 10.96
C PRO A 97 7.53 -16.34 11.37
N SER A 98 6.85 -17.43 11.72
CA SER A 98 5.42 -17.44 12.08
C SER A 98 5.11 -16.67 13.37
N ASP A 99 6.13 -16.39 14.19
CA ASP A 99 6.03 -15.57 15.40
C ASP A 99 6.00 -14.06 15.09
N SER A 100 6.38 -13.68 13.86
CA SER A 100 6.55 -12.30 13.44
C SER A 100 5.62 -11.94 12.28
N TRP A 101 5.25 -12.92 11.45
CA TRP A 101 4.49 -12.71 10.22
C TRP A 101 3.38 -13.73 10.06
N MET A 102 2.19 -13.25 9.70
CA MET A 102 1.03 -14.09 9.41
C MET A 102 0.54 -13.82 7.98
N PRO A 103 0.47 -14.84 7.10
CA PRO A 103 -0.11 -14.69 5.77
C PRO A 103 -1.57 -14.24 5.87
N THR A 104 -1.93 -13.22 5.10
CA THR A 104 -3.32 -12.79 4.96
C THR A 104 -3.91 -13.57 3.79
N ASN A 105 -4.73 -14.58 4.09
CA ASN A 105 -5.34 -15.42 3.06
C ASN A 105 -6.42 -14.61 2.30
N ASP A 106 -6.03 -13.97 1.20
CA ASP A 106 -6.95 -13.21 0.33
C ASP A 106 -7.90 -14.13 -0.48
N GLY A 107 -7.69 -15.46 -0.46
CA GLY A 107 -8.44 -16.43 -1.26
C GLY A 107 -9.87 -16.73 -0.79
N ALA A 108 -10.29 -16.27 0.39
CA ALA A 108 -11.59 -16.64 0.97
C ALA A 108 -12.77 -15.73 0.57
N ARG A 109 -12.56 -14.70 -0.26
CA ARG A 109 -13.60 -13.68 -0.56
C ARG A 109 -14.31 -13.81 -1.89
N VAL A 110 -14.07 -14.87 -2.68
CA VAL A 110 -15.00 -15.23 -3.74
C VAL A 110 -16.10 -16.10 -3.13
N LYS A 111 -16.96 -15.48 -2.30
CA LYS A 111 -18.32 -16.02 -2.13
C LYS A 111 -18.99 -15.87 -3.49
N SER A 112 -19.20 -16.98 -4.19
CA SER A 112 -20.15 -17.03 -5.29
C SER A 112 -21.43 -16.36 -4.82
N ARG A 113 -21.80 -15.24 -5.43
CA ARG A 113 -23.19 -14.77 -5.37
C ARG A 113 -23.98 -15.90 -6.02
N LYS A 114 -24.63 -16.73 -5.20
CA LYS A 114 -25.71 -17.57 -5.68
C LYS A 114 -26.76 -16.60 -6.21
N HIS A 115 -26.99 -16.69 -7.50
CA HIS A 115 -28.13 -16.10 -8.17
C HIS A 115 -29.31 -17.01 -7.78
N ASP A 116 -29.95 -16.68 -6.65
CA ASP A 116 -31.29 -17.17 -6.35
C ASP A 116 -32.25 -16.25 -7.11
N ASP A 117 -32.36 -16.48 -8.42
CA ASP A 117 -33.53 -16.02 -9.18
C ASP A 117 -34.48 -17.21 -9.23
N ASP A 118 -35.30 -17.28 -8.19
CA ASP A 118 -36.46 -18.15 -8.15
C ASP A 118 -37.39 -17.84 -9.32
N ALA A 119 -37.88 -18.93 -9.90
CA ALA A 119 -38.83 -19.00 -10.99
C ALA A 119 -40.03 -18.05 -10.81
N TYR A 120 -40.35 -17.31 -11.87
CA TYR A 120 -41.72 -16.87 -12.13
C TYR A 120 -42.11 -17.31 -13.54
N ASP A 121 -42.78 -18.45 -13.58
CA ASP A 121 -43.60 -18.94 -14.68
C ASP A 121 -44.93 -18.18 -14.60
N ASP A 122 -45.28 -17.43 -15.64
CA ASP A 122 -46.68 -17.12 -15.90
C ASP A 122 -46.88 -16.89 -17.41
N GLU A 123 -47.38 -17.95 -18.05
CA GLU A 123 -47.95 -17.93 -19.38
C GLU A 123 -49.16 -16.98 -19.42
N ILE A 124 -49.11 -15.94 -20.24
CA ILE A 124 -50.34 -15.41 -20.87
C ILE A 124 -50.14 -15.30 -22.37
N LEU A 125 -50.61 -16.36 -23.03
CA LEU A 125 -51.08 -16.38 -24.41
C LEU A 125 -52.35 -15.50 -24.50
N TYR A 126 -52.39 -14.48 -25.35
CA TYR A 126 -53.64 -14.09 -26.02
C TYR A 126 -53.36 -13.47 -27.38
N SER A 127 -54.03 -14.04 -28.36
CA SER A 127 -53.89 -13.91 -29.81
C SER A 127 -54.51 -12.63 -30.41
N ASN A 128 -54.06 -12.33 -31.64
CA ASN A 128 -54.80 -11.71 -32.77
C ASN A 128 -55.30 -10.25 -32.59
N SER A 129 -55.33 -9.37 -33.59
CA SER A 129 -55.17 -9.42 -35.05
C SER A 129 -55.18 -7.97 -35.60
N LYS A 130 -54.99 -7.81 -36.92
CA LYS A 130 -55.00 -6.61 -37.81
C LYS A 130 -53.65 -5.92 -38.01
N GLU A 131 -52.99 -6.01 -39.19
CA GLU A 131 -53.36 -5.43 -40.50
C GLU A 131 -53.65 -3.92 -40.33
N GLU A 132 -52.99 -2.95 -40.98
CA GLU A 132 -52.52 -2.86 -42.36
C GLU A 132 -51.36 -1.84 -42.44
N ALA A 133 -50.55 -2.00 -43.48
CA ALA A 133 -49.61 -1.01 -43.96
C ALA A 133 -50.31 0.07 -44.81
N SER A 134 -49.82 1.31 -44.76
CA SER A 134 -49.93 2.42 -45.75
C SER A 134 -49.87 3.75 -44.97
N GLN A 135 -49.34 4.89 -45.43
CA GLN A 135 -48.47 5.34 -46.51
C GLN A 135 -48.32 6.87 -46.27
N TYR A 136 -47.28 7.52 -46.82
CA TYR A 136 -47.12 8.97 -47.03
C TYR A 136 -46.68 9.92 -45.87
N SER A 137 -45.41 10.32 -45.99
CA SER A 137 -44.86 11.66 -46.20
C SER A 137 -45.23 12.88 -45.34
N ASP A 138 -44.16 13.44 -44.76
CA ASP A 138 -43.72 14.84 -44.84
C ASP A 138 -44.61 15.94 -44.24
N GLU A 139 -44.24 16.44 -43.05
CA GLU A 139 -44.05 17.88 -42.84
C GLU A 139 -43.31 18.18 -41.53
N SER A 140 -42.48 19.21 -41.61
CA SER A 140 -41.71 19.89 -40.58
C SER A 140 -42.45 20.20 -39.27
N ASN A 141 -41.78 20.02 -38.13
CA ASN A 141 -41.50 21.09 -37.16
C ASN A 141 -40.73 20.55 -35.94
N GLU A 142 -39.53 21.10 -35.70
CA GLU A 142 -38.94 21.11 -34.37
C GLU A 142 -39.85 21.93 -33.42
N PRO A 143 -39.90 21.59 -32.12
CA PRO A 143 -39.14 22.44 -31.22
C PRO A 143 -38.54 21.73 -29.98
N ILE A 144 -37.27 22.05 -29.76
CA ILE A 144 -36.68 22.48 -28.48
C ILE A 144 -36.75 21.48 -27.32
N THR A 145 -35.64 20.76 -27.19
CA THR A 145 -35.15 20.13 -25.95
C THR A 145 -35.17 21.10 -24.77
N LYS A 146 -36.07 20.87 -23.82
CA LYS A 146 -36.01 21.47 -22.47
C LYS A 146 -34.84 20.88 -21.70
N ILE A 147 -33.67 21.51 -21.85
CA ILE A 147 -32.52 21.28 -20.98
C ILE A 147 -32.87 21.88 -19.61
N SER A 148 -33.05 21.02 -18.62
CA SER A 148 -33.19 21.40 -17.23
C SER A 148 -31.90 22.10 -16.77
N VAL A 149 -32.07 23.37 -16.41
CA VAL A 149 -31.06 24.25 -15.85
C VAL A 149 -30.48 23.62 -14.58
N ILE A 150 -29.20 23.29 -14.64
CA ILE A 150 -28.40 22.88 -13.48
C ILE A 150 -28.23 24.10 -12.58
N PRO A 151 -28.49 24.03 -11.26
CA PRO A 151 -28.26 25.13 -10.34
C PRO A 151 -26.79 25.53 -10.32
N ILE A 152 -26.53 26.79 -10.65
CA ILE A 152 -25.21 27.42 -10.59
C ILE A 152 -24.83 27.52 -9.10
N HIS A 153 -23.87 26.70 -8.69
CA HIS A 153 -23.28 26.75 -7.35
C HIS A 153 -22.54 28.08 -7.20
N GLU A 154 -23.05 28.98 -6.35
CA GLU A 154 -22.40 30.23 -5.99
C GLU A 154 -20.96 29.98 -5.50
N SER A 155 -20.03 30.78 -6.01
CA SER A 155 -18.63 30.78 -5.56
C SER A 155 -18.55 31.31 -4.12
N PRO A 156 -17.74 30.68 -3.23
CA PRO A 156 -17.49 31.21 -1.90
C PRO A 156 -16.86 32.60 -1.98
N LYS A 157 -17.39 33.54 -1.18
CA LYS A 157 -16.86 34.90 -1.06
C LYS A 157 -15.40 34.87 -0.60
N PRO A 158 -14.53 35.75 -1.16
CA PRO A 158 -13.15 35.85 -0.73
C PRO A 158 -13.06 36.24 0.75
N VAL A 159 -12.33 35.43 1.52
CA VAL A 159 -12.07 35.65 2.93
C VAL A 159 -11.23 36.91 3.11
N GLU A 160 -11.73 37.84 3.92
CA GLU A 160 -11.01 39.06 4.28
C GLU A 160 -9.66 38.73 4.94
N LYS A 161 -8.63 39.51 4.56
CA LYS A 161 -7.28 39.38 5.07
C LYS A 161 -7.28 39.77 6.55
N LYS A 162 -7.43 38.78 7.44
CA LYS A 162 -7.12 38.97 8.86
C LYS A 162 -5.66 39.36 8.98
N ASP A 163 -5.42 40.47 9.66
CA ASP A 163 -4.10 41.03 9.91
C ASP A 163 -3.16 39.95 10.41
N ARG A 164 -2.03 39.83 9.72
CA ARG A 164 -0.93 38.96 10.14
C ARG A 164 -0.39 39.52 11.44
N VAL A 165 -0.80 38.93 12.55
CA VAL A 165 -0.15 39.14 13.84
C VAL A 165 1.31 38.73 13.65
N LEU A 166 2.19 39.73 13.65
CA LEU A 166 3.64 39.54 13.65
C LEU A 166 4.01 38.78 14.92
N LEU A 167 4.23 37.47 14.79
CA LEU A 167 4.83 36.70 15.87
C LEU A 167 6.21 37.30 16.17
N THR A 168 6.47 37.51 17.46
CA THR A 168 7.76 37.97 17.96
C THR A 168 8.88 37.06 17.46
N PRO A 169 10.04 37.62 17.08
CA PRO A 169 11.14 36.84 16.50
C PRO A 169 11.59 35.75 17.47
N LEU A 170 11.77 34.53 16.94
CA LEU A 170 12.33 33.41 17.70
C LEU A 170 13.75 33.76 18.17
N PRO A 171 14.14 33.37 19.40
CA PRO A 171 15.48 33.61 19.90
C PRO A 171 16.51 32.89 19.02
N PRO A 172 17.71 33.47 18.84
CA PRO A 172 18.75 32.85 18.01
C PRO A 172 19.15 31.50 18.60
N PHE A 173 19.09 30.46 17.77
CA PHE A 173 19.66 29.16 18.09
C PHE A 173 21.16 29.33 18.32
N ARG A 174 21.61 29.18 19.56
CA ARG A 174 23.03 29.05 19.85
C ARG A 174 23.48 27.69 19.35
N LEU A 175 24.13 27.68 18.19
CA LEU A 175 24.96 26.58 17.73
C LEU A 175 26.12 26.43 18.72
N LEU A 176 25.96 25.55 19.71
CA LEU A 176 27.07 25.01 20.47
C LEU A 176 27.83 24.02 19.58
N CYS A 177 28.60 24.56 18.64
CA CYS A 177 29.72 23.83 18.06
C CYS A 177 30.84 23.81 19.10
N GLY A 178 30.81 22.82 19.99
CA GLY A 178 31.92 22.48 20.88
C GLY A 178 32.47 21.12 20.49
N LEU A 179 33.68 21.10 19.93
CA LEU A 179 34.45 19.88 19.76
C LEU A 179 34.81 19.27 21.12
N ASN A 180 34.41 18.01 21.29
CA ASN A 180 35.08 16.94 22.04
C ASN A 180 35.03 16.89 23.59
N PRO A 181 35.15 15.66 24.15
CA PRO A 181 34.32 15.18 25.24
C PRO A 181 35.06 15.11 26.59
N LEU A 182 34.31 15.20 27.68
CA LEU A 182 34.76 14.81 29.01
C LEU A 182 33.53 14.28 29.79
N PHE A 183 33.56 12.99 30.09
CA PHE A 183 32.68 12.36 31.06
C PHE A 183 32.79 13.07 32.42
N PRO A 184 31.74 12.97 33.24
CA PRO A 184 31.98 12.37 34.55
C PRO A 184 30.94 11.28 34.87
N SER A 185 31.47 10.11 35.19
CA SER A 185 30.78 9.03 35.89
C SER A 185 30.48 9.46 37.34
N PHE A 186 29.23 9.31 37.77
CA PHE A 186 28.84 9.15 39.18
C PHE A 186 28.15 7.78 39.27
N ILE A 187 28.79 6.73 39.82
CA ILE A 187 29.01 6.40 41.24
C ILE A 187 27.79 5.71 41.90
N THR A 188 27.94 4.39 42.01
CA THR A 188 27.59 3.47 43.12
C THR A 188 26.15 3.13 43.47
N GLY A 189 25.89 1.82 43.52
CA GLY A 189 24.79 1.25 44.30
C GLY A 189 24.53 -0.26 44.14
N ASN A 190 25.54 -1.14 44.21
CA ASN A 190 25.57 -2.31 45.15
C ASN A 190 26.59 -3.41 44.78
N PRO A 191 27.09 -4.16 45.79
CA PRO A 191 28.24 -5.06 45.68
C PRO A 191 27.86 -6.56 45.63
N MET A 192 28.89 -7.39 45.40
CA MET A 192 28.95 -8.85 45.56
C MET A 192 28.24 -9.63 44.43
N ILE A 193 28.84 -10.57 43.67
CA ILE A 193 29.86 -11.57 43.98
C ILE A 193 30.63 -11.88 42.68
N PHE A 194 31.97 -11.93 42.78
CA PHE A 194 32.84 -12.59 41.81
C PHE A 194 32.62 -14.10 41.87
N ASN A 195 32.33 -14.74 40.73
CA ASN A 195 32.63 -16.16 40.56
C ASN A 195 33.34 -16.34 39.21
N MET A 196 34.66 -16.23 39.24
CA MET A 196 35.53 -16.82 38.21
C MET A 196 35.69 -18.30 38.58
N GLU A 197 35.02 -19.18 37.85
CA GLU A 197 35.36 -20.61 37.87
C GLU A 197 36.34 -20.85 36.71
N LEU A 198 37.62 -20.66 37.03
CA LEU A 198 38.75 -21.16 36.24
C LEU A 198 38.74 -22.70 36.35
N ASN A 199 38.42 -23.38 35.25
CA ASN A 199 38.63 -24.82 35.09
C ASN A 199 40.11 -25.11 34.82
N PRO A 200 40.86 -25.81 35.68
CA PRO A 200 42.24 -26.17 35.44
C PRO A 200 42.40 -27.67 35.21
N ILE A 201 41.73 -28.26 34.21
CA ILE A 201 42.02 -29.64 33.75
C ILE A 201 41.78 -29.77 32.24
N GLN A 202 42.61 -29.12 31.41
CA GLN A 202 42.77 -29.42 29.97
C GLN A 202 44.23 -29.19 29.53
N LEU A 203 45.19 -29.48 30.42
CA LEU A 203 46.63 -29.55 30.08
C LEU A 203 47.14 -30.96 30.37
N LEU A 204 46.67 -31.92 29.58
CA LEU A 204 47.28 -33.25 29.50
C LEU A 204 46.97 -33.88 28.14
N LEU A 205 47.46 -33.24 27.08
CA LEU A 205 47.59 -33.82 25.75
C LEU A 205 48.68 -33.06 24.98
N ASN A 206 49.92 -33.33 25.36
CA ASN A 206 51.10 -33.20 24.51
C ASN A 206 52.24 -34.01 25.11
N SER A 207 52.23 -35.32 24.88
CA SER A 207 53.43 -36.16 24.84
C SER A 207 53.06 -37.60 24.45
N GLN A 208 52.95 -37.85 23.14
CA GLN A 208 53.54 -39.02 22.46
C GLN A 208 53.49 -38.81 20.95
#